data_AF-A0A699XGQ1-F1
#
_entry.id   AF-A0A699XGQ1-F1
#
_cell.length_a   1.000
_cell.length_b   1.000
_cell.length_c   1.000
_cell.angle_alpha   90.00
_cell.angle_beta   90.00
_cell.angle_gamma   90.00
#
_symmetry.space_group_name_H-M   'P 1'
#
loop_
_entity.id
_entity.type
_entity.pdbx_description
1 polymer ?
#
loop_
_entity_poly.entity_id
_entity_poly.type
_entity_poly.pdbx_seq_one_letter_code
_entity_poly.pdbx_strand_id
1 'polypeptide(L)'
;PRKLVNLAVETGCDALHPGYGFLSENAELAEICSERGIKFIGPSAEVIRRMGDKTEARRSMIKAGVPVTPGTEGNVADIAEALVE
;
A
#
# COMPACT_ATOMS: atom_id res chain seq x y z
N PRO A 1 -3.15 -5.44 12.60
CA PRO A 1 -1.70 -5.74 12.47
C PRO A 1 -0.91 -5.80 13.79
N ARG A 2 -1.13 -4.86 14.73
CA ARG A 2 -0.35 -4.74 16.00
C ARG A 2 -0.19 -6.05 16.80
N LYS A 3 -1.28 -6.80 17.02
CA LYS A 3 -1.22 -8.07 17.77
C LYS A 3 -0.28 -9.10 17.11
N LEU A 4 -0.23 -9.15 15.77
CA LEU A 4 0.64 -10.07 15.04
C LEU A 4 2.12 -9.69 15.20
N VAL A 5 2.43 -8.38 15.11
CA VAL A 5 3.81 -7.92 15.28
C VAL A 5 4.28 -8.10 16.73
N ASN A 6 3.42 -7.84 17.71
CA ASN A 6 3.75 -8.12 19.12
C ASN A 6 4.08 -9.60 19.33
N LEU A 7 3.28 -10.52 18.79
CA LEU A 7 3.55 -11.95 18.87
C LEU A 7 4.90 -12.29 18.21
N ALA A 8 5.19 -11.73 17.02
CA ALA A 8 6.45 -11.95 16.33
C ALA A 8 7.67 -11.52 17.18
N VAL A 9 7.57 -10.38 17.88
CA VAL A 9 8.60 -9.92 18.83
C VAL A 9 8.73 -10.88 20.01
N GLU A 10 7.61 -11.25 20.64
CA GLU A 10 7.59 -12.15 21.81
C GLU A 10 8.16 -13.54 21.50
N THR A 11 7.94 -14.05 20.30
CA THR A 11 8.46 -15.35 19.85
C THR A 11 9.87 -15.29 19.27
N GLY A 12 10.47 -14.10 19.16
CA GLY A 12 11.81 -13.93 18.61
C GLY A 12 11.91 -14.17 17.10
N CYS A 13 10.86 -13.84 16.33
CA CYS A 13 10.89 -13.91 14.88
C CYS A 13 11.76 -12.78 14.29
N ASP A 14 12.54 -13.09 13.26
CA ASP A 14 13.32 -12.07 12.53
C ASP A 14 12.47 -11.26 11.54
N ALA A 15 11.43 -11.89 10.97
CA ALA A 15 10.68 -11.35 9.85
C ALA A 15 9.22 -11.81 9.81
N LEU A 16 8.38 -11.03 9.12
CA LEU A 16 7.00 -11.37 8.79
C LEU A 16 6.79 -11.34 7.28
N HIS A 17 6.38 -12.47 6.71
CA HIS A 17 5.94 -12.58 5.33
C HIS A 17 4.40 -12.55 5.28
N PRO A 18 3.78 -11.53 4.67
CA PRO A 18 2.32 -11.40 4.73
C PRO A 18 1.59 -12.26 3.69
N GLY A 19 2.31 -12.84 2.71
CA GLY A 19 1.70 -13.62 1.64
C GLY A 19 1.00 -12.69 0.66
N TYR A 20 -0.22 -13.06 0.24
CA TYR A 20 -1.11 -12.27 -0.60
C TYR A 20 -2.50 -12.17 0.05
N GLY A 21 -3.26 -11.13 -0.32
CA GLY A 21 -4.50 -10.80 0.39
C GLY A 21 -4.25 -10.41 1.85
N PHE A 22 -5.30 -10.46 2.68
CA PHE A 22 -5.24 -10.12 4.11
C PHE A 22 -4.52 -8.78 4.39
N LEU A 23 -3.27 -8.83 4.85
CA LEU A 23 -2.47 -7.68 5.25
C LEU A 23 -1.26 -7.43 4.33
N SER A 24 -1.16 -8.13 3.20
CA SER A 24 -0.03 -7.97 2.26
C SER A 24 0.12 -6.56 1.70
N GLU A 25 -0.99 -5.83 1.54
CA GLU A 25 -1.02 -4.44 1.07
C GLU A 25 -1.41 -3.47 2.20
N ASN A 26 -1.31 -3.89 3.46
CA ASN A 26 -1.60 -3.03 4.59
C ASN A 26 -0.33 -2.30 5.04
N ALA A 27 -0.24 -1.00 4.73
CA ALA A 27 0.95 -0.20 5.07
C ALA A 27 1.23 -0.12 6.57
N GLU A 28 0.18 -0.14 7.41
CA GLU A 28 0.33 -0.11 8.88
C GLU A 28 1.10 -1.35 9.38
N LEU A 29 0.90 -2.53 8.78
CA LEU A 29 1.68 -3.73 9.12
C LEU A 29 3.18 -3.52 8.86
N ALA A 30 3.55 -3.05 7.67
CA ALA A 30 4.95 -2.80 7.32
C ALA A 30 5.59 -1.74 8.22
N GLU A 31 4.83 -0.70 8.58
CA GLU A 31 5.26 0.38 9.46
C GLU A 31 5.54 -0.13 10.88
N ILE A 32 4.59 -0.85 11.49
CA ILE A 32 4.76 -1.40 12.83
C ILE A 32 5.91 -2.42 12.86
N CYS A 33 6.07 -3.25 11.82
CA CYS A 33 7.21 -4.16 11.70
C CYS A 33 8.54 -3.38 11.79
N SER A 34 8.68 -2.30 11.00
CA SER A 34 9.88 -1.45 11.03
C SER A 34 10.10 -0.80 12.41
N GLU A 35 9.05 -0.30 13.06
CA GLU A 35 9.12 0.31 14.39
C GLU A 35 9.53 -0.68 15.50
N ARG A 36 9.25 -1.98 15.29
CA ARG A 36 9.49 -3.04 16.27
C ARG A 36 10.73 -3.88 15.94
N GLY A 37 11.48 -3.52 14.91
CA GLY A 37 12.68 -4.25 14.50
C GLY A 37 12.39 -5.60 13.83
N ILE A 38 11.16 -5.83 13.37
CA ILE A 38 10.77 -7.02 12.61
C ILE A 38 10.92 -6.71 11.12
N LYS A 39 11.64 -7.57 10.37
CA LYS A 39 11.76 -7.38 8.93
C LYS A 39 10.42 -7.71 8.24
N PHE A 40 9.79 -6.69 7.66
CA PHE A 40 8.68 -6.95 6.73
C PHE A 40 9.23 -7.47 5.40
N ILE A 41 8.75 -8.63 4.95
CA ILE A 41 9.13 -9.21 3.65
C ILE A 41 8.17 -8.64 2.60
N GLY A 42 8.57 -7.49 2.05
CA GLY A 42 7.79 -6.73 1.08
C GLY A 42 8.33 -5.30 0.91
N PRO A 43 7.61 -4.43 0.17
CA PRO A 43 7.97 -3.03 0.02
C PRO A 43 7.78 -2.23 1.33
N SER A 44 8.29 -0.99 1.35
CA SER A 44 8.12 -0.10 2.50
C SER A 44 6.67 0.35 2.68
N ALA A 45 6.30 0.75 3.91
CA ALA A 45 4.97 1.29 4.20
C ALA A 45 4.58 2.47 3.29
N GLU A 46 5.55 3.34 2.95
CA GLU A 46 5.33 4.45 2.02
C GLU A 46 4.95 3.97 0.62
N VAL A 47 5.68 2.98 0.09
CA VAL A 47 5.40 2.40 -1.23
C VAL A 47 4.03 1.72 -1.22
N ILE A 48 3.69 0.99 -0.15
CA ILE A 48 2.38 0.37 -0.01
C ILE A 48 1.26 1.42 -0.01
N ARG A 49 1.40 2.53 0.74
CA ARG A 49 0.42 3.62 0.73
C ARG A 49 0.24 4.22 -0.66
N ARG A 50 1.35 4.51 -1.34
CA ARG A 50 1.34 5.17 -2.65
C ARG A 50 0.75 4.28 -3.73
N MET A 51 1.02 2.98 -3.68
CA MET A 51 0.60 2.03 -4.71
C MET A 51 -0.74 1.37 -4.41
N GLY A 52 -1.20 1.38 -3.16
CA GLY A 52 -2.50 0.84 -2.75
C GLY A 52 -3.69 1.72 -3.14
N ASP A 53 -3.47 3.01 -3.39
CA ASP A 53 -4.46 3.89 -4.00
C ASP A 53 -4.26 3.92 -5.52
N LYS A 54 -5.31 3.60 -6.29
CA LYS A 54 -5.21 3.50 -7.75
C LYS A 54 -4.93 4.84 -8.42
N THR A 55 -5.51 5.92 -7.91
CA THR A 55 -5.33 7.27 -8.44
C THR A 55 -3.90 7.73 -8.20
N GLU A 56 -3.38 7.49 -7.00
CA GLU A 56 -2.00 7.82 -6.65
C GLU A 56 -0.98 6.97 -7.40
N ALA A 57 -1.27 5.67 -7.55
CA ALA A 57 -0.46 4.76 -8.34
C ALA A 57 -0.38 5.23 -9.81
N ARG A 58 -1.53 5.57 -10.41
CA ARG A 58 -1.60 6.09 -11.79
C ARG A 58 -0.77 7.36 -11.95
N ARG A 59 -0.94 8.33 -11.04
CA ARG A 59 -0.16 9.57 -11.03
C ARG A 59 1.34 9.30 -10.89
N SER A 60 1.72 8.36 -10.04
CA SER A 60 3.11 7.94 -9.85
C SER A 60 3.71 7.33 -11.12
N MET A 61 2.93 6.52 -11.85
CA MET A 61 3.34 5.92 -13.11
C MET A 61 3.48 6.97 -14.23
N ILE A 62 2.53 7.91 -14.35
CA ILE A 62 2.63 9.03 -15.30
C ILE A 62 3.90 9.85 -15.04
N LYS A 63 4.15 10.20 -13.77
CA LYS A 63 5.35 10.97 -13.38
C LYS A 63 6.65 10.22 -13.69
N ALA A 64 6.62 8.89 -13.64
CA ALA A 64 7.74 8.04 -14.02
C ALA A 64 7.88 7.84 -15.54
N GLY A 65 7.02 8.44 -16.36
CA GLY A 65 7.02 8.31 -17.82
C GLY A 65 6.45 6.98 -18.32
N VAL A 66 5.73 6.23 -17.47
CA VAL A 66 5.09 4.98 -17.84
C VAL A 66 3.74 5.28 -18.51
N PRO A 67 3.45 4.73 -19.71
CA PRO A 67 2.15 4.87 -20.34
C PRO A 67 1.05 4.26 -19.46
N VAL A 68 -0.05 4.99 -19.26
CA VAL A 68 -1.23 4.55 -18.50
C VAL A 68 -2.48 4.61 -19.35
N THR A 69 -3.51 3.86 -18.96
CA THR A 69 -4.82 3.94 -19.60
C THR A 69 -5.41 5.35 -19.46
N PRO A 70 -5.97 5.92 -20.55
CA PRO A 70 -6.73 7.16 -20.49
C PRO A 70 -7.91 7.04 -19.51
N GLY A 71 -8.21 8.14 -18.84
CA GLY A 71 -9.25 8.22 -17.82
C GLY A 71 -9.07 9.49 -16.99
N THR A 72 -10.01 9.71 -16.07
CA THR A 72 -10.09 10.89 -15.23
C THR A 72 -8.79 11.14 -14.45
N GLU A 73 -8.43 12.41 -14.25
CA GLU A 73 -7.23 12.78 -13.49
C GLU A 73 -7.34 12.42 -11.99
N GLY A 74 -8.57 12.30 -11.48
CA GLY A 74 -8.85 11.99 -10.08
C GLY A 74 -10.11 11.16 -9.89
N ASN A 75 -10.57 11.11 -8.65
CA ASN A 75 -11.84 10.50 -8.31
C ASN A 75 -12.97 11.37 -8.85
N VAL A 76 -13.95 10.74 -9.50
CA VAL A 76 -15.19 11.38 -9.89
C VAL A 76 -16.10 11.44 -8.66
N ALA A 77 -16.58 12.63 -8.31
CA ALA A 77 -17.36 12.88 -7.10
C ALA A 77 -18.80 12.39 -7.21
N ASP A 78 -19.41 12.52 -8.40
CA ASP A 78 -20.79 12.12 -8.64
C ASP A 78 -21.08 11.77 -10.12
N ILE A 79 -22.32 11.36 -10.38
CA ILE A 79 -22.77 10.94 -11.72
C ILE A 79 -22.76 12.13 -12.69
N ALA A 80 -23.02 13.36 -12.24
CA ALA A 80 -23.07 14.50 -13.13
C ALA A 80 -21.68 14.84 -13.67
N GLU A 81 -20.66 14.79 -12.83
CA GLU A 81 -19.25 14.91 -13.25
C GLU A 81 -18.86 13.80 -14.24
N ALA A 82 -19.30 12.56 -13.98
CA ALA A 82 -19.04 11.41 -14.85
C ALA A 82 -19.61 11.52 -16.27
N LEU A 83 -20.58 12.43 -16.51
CA LEU A 83 -21.18 12.64 -17.83
C LEU A 83 -20.46 13.72 -18.65
N VAL A 84 -19.54 14.46 -18.04
CA VAL A 84 -18.85 15.61 -18.65
C VAL A 84 -17.36 15.33 -18.86
N GLU A 85 -16.75 14.52 -18.00
CA GLU A 85 -15.44 13.87 -18.22
C GLU A 85 -15.53 12.78 -19.31
#